data_AF-A0AAE1UWF9-F1
#
_entry.id   AF-A0AAE1UWF9-F1
#
_cell.length_a   1.000
_cell.length_b   1.000
_cell.length_c   1.000
_cell.angle_alpha   90.00
_cell.angle_beta   90.00
_cell.angle_gamma   90.00
#
_symmetry.space_group_name_H-M   'P 1'
#
loop_
_entity.id
_entity.type
_entity.pdbx_description
1 polymer ?
#
loop_
_entity_poly.entity_id
_entity_poly.type
_entity_poly.pdbx_seq_one_letter_code
_entity_poly.pdbx_strand_id
1 'polypeptide(L)'
;MRGKFRILCAILRVSAAVEKLQLVNLDNVEFSHTCEGYILVLEAGNLASPGNVLPSVKDFEAELGRELEHLRMVFQERLSIDVTSSTSS
;
A
#
# COMPACT_ATOMS: atom_id res chain seq x y z
N MET A 1 0.82 3.44 24.13
CA MET A 1 1.77 4.23 23.31
C MET A 1 2.62 3.39 22.37
N ARG A 2 3.23 2.28 22.82
CA ARG A 2 4.15 1.47 22.00
C ARG A 2 3.55 0.92 20.69
N GLY A 3 2.29 0.48 20.70
CA GLY A 3 1.60 0.01 19.49
C GLY A 3 1.41 1.11 18.43
N LYS A 4 0.96 2.31 18.85
CA LYS A 4 0.75 3.46 17.97
C LYS A 4 2.04 3.89 17.25
N PHE A 5 3.17 3.90 17.95
CA PHE A 5 4.48 4.21 17.36
C PHE A 5 4.92 3.18 16.33
N ARG A 6 4.67 1.89 16.60
CA ARG A 6 4.97 0.85 15.63
C ARG A 6 4.13 1.10 14.38
N ILE A 7 2.81 1.29 14.50
CA ILE A 7 1.92 1.51 13.35
C ILE A 7 2.38 2.71 12.52
N LEU A 8 2.78 3.80 13.17
CA LEU A 8 3.35 4.95 12.47
C LEU A 8 4.64 4.59 11.70
N CYS A 9 5.54 3.80 12.30
CA CYS A 9 6.74 3.30 11.63
C CYS A 9 6.41 2.43 10.42
N ALA A 10 5.37 1.60 10.53
CA ALA A 10 4.89 0.76 9.43
C ALA A 10 4.44 1.60 8.24
N ILE A 11 3.57 2.58 8.51
CA ILE A 11 3.05 3.53 7.53
C ILE A 11 4.21 4.22 6.81
N LEU A 12 5.17 4.78 7.56
CA LEU A 12 6.32 5.49 6.98
C LEU A 12 7.18 4.59 6.07
N ARG A 13 7.42 3.32 6.45
CA ARG A 13 8.22 2.39 5.65
C ARG A 13 7.50 1.99 4.35
N VAL A 14 6.20 1.72 4.45
CA VAL A 14 5.36 1.39 3.29
C VAL A 14 5.26 2.59 2.35
N SER A 15 4.98 3.80 2.86
CA SER A 15 4.94 5.02 2.06
C SER A 15 6.25 5.25 1.31
N ALA A 16 7.40 5.13 1.98
CA ALA A 16 8.70 5.30 1.35
C ALA A 16 8.99 4.23 0.27
N ALA A 17 8.47 3.02 0.43
CA ALA A 17 8.62 1.96 -0.55
C ALA A 17 7.68 2.16 -1.77
N VAL A 18 6.45 2.64 -1.53
CA VAL A 18 5.51 3.05 -2.58
C VAL A 18 6.04 4.23 -3.40
N GLU A 19 6.67 5.23 -2.77
CA GLU A 19 7.32 6.35 -3.49
C GLU A 19 8.47 5.88 -4.38
N LYS A 20 9.27 4.91 -3.93
CA LYS A 20 10.39 4.34 -4.71
C LYS A 20 9.96 3.63 -5.97
N LEU A 21 8.75 3.08 -6.00
CA LEU A 21 8.17 2.46 -7.20
C LEU A 21 7.89 3.47 -8.32
N GLN A 22 8.17 4.77 -8.12
CA GLN A 22 7.85 5.84 -9.07
C GLN A 22 6.39 5.76 -9.52
N LEU A 23 5.51 5.47 -8.56
CA LEU A 23 4.07 5.44 -8.80
C LEU A 23 3.52 6.86 -8.81
N VAL A 24 3.88 7.60 -9.86
CA VAL A 24 3.51 9.01 -10.06
C VAL A 24 1.99 9.19 -10.24
N ASN A 25 1.21 8.11 -10.25
CA ASN A 25 -0.24 8.10 -10.52
C ASN A 25 -1.08 7.49 -9.39
N LEU A 26 -0.59 7.44 -8.15
CA LEU A 26 -1.45 7.14 -7.00
C LEU A 26 -2.10 8.42 -6.50
N ASP A 27 -3.43 8.50 -6.60
CA ASP A 27 -4.20 9.66 -6.12
C ASP A 27 -4.36 9.60 -4.60
N ASN A 28 -4.48 8.38 -4.05
CA ASN A 28 -4.68 8.18 -2.63
C ASN A 28 -4.02 6.88 -2.13
N VAL A 29 -3.57 6.92 -0.88
CA VAL A 29 -3.05 5.78 -0.14
C VAL A 29 -3.71 5.77 1.22
N GLU A 30 -4.57 4.77 1.47
CA GLU A 30 -5.32 4.64 2.71
C GLU A 30 -4.90 3.38 3.47
N PHE A 31 -4.74 3.52 4.79
CA PHE A 31 -4.62 2.39 5.71
C PHE A 31 -5.95 2.14 6.39
N SER A 32 -6.59 1.02 6.07
CA SER A 32 -7.78 0.54 6.77
C SER A 32 -7.46 -0.66 7.66
N HIS A 33 -8.32 -0.94 8.62
CA HIS A 33 -8.20 -2.08 9.53
C HIS A 33 -9.49 -2.90 9.51
N THR A 34 -9.37 -4.20 9.28
CA THR A 34 -10.48 -5.16 9.23
C THR A 34 -10.28 -6.23 10.31
N CYS A 35 -11.21 -7.19 10.41
CA CYS A 35 -11.05 -8.36 11.27
C CYS A 35 -9.92 -9.30 10.80
N GLU A 36 -9.41 -9.15 9.58
CA GLU A 36 -8.33 -9.97 9.01
C GLU A 36 -6.94 -9.30 9.14
N GLY A 37 -6.89 -8.05 9.59
CA GLY A 37 -5.67 -7.27 9.77
C GLY A 37 -5.75 -5.89 9.12
N TYR A 38 -4.60 -5.34 8.75
CA TYR A 38 -4.53 -4.08 8.03
C TYR A 38 -4.65 -4.30 6.52
N ILE A 39 -5.22 -3.31 5.83
CA ILE A 39 -5.26 -3.25 4.38
C ILE A 39 -4.67 -1.92 3.94
N LEU A 40 -3.71 -1.97 3.03
CA LEU A 40 -3.21 -0.83 2.29
C LEU A 40 -4.03 -0.71 1.01
N VAL A 41 -4.90 0.28 0.95
CA VAL A 41 -5.69 0.60 -0.24
C VAL A 41 -4.93 1.64 -1.05
N LEU A 42 -4.59 1.26 -2.27
CA LEU A 42 -3.90 2.09 -3.24
C LEU A 42 -4.90 2.50 -4.32
N GLU A 43 -5.25 3.78 -4.36
CA GLU A 43 -6.14 4.31 -5.38
C GLU A 43 -5.30 4.85 -6.55
N ALA A 44 -5.46 4.20 -7.69
CA ALA A 44 -4.93 4.69 -8.93
C ALA A 44 -5.72 5.90 -9.41
N GLY A 45 -5.01 6.96 -9.73
CA GLY A 45 -5.59 8.11 -10.40
C GLY A 45 -5.99 7.81 -11.83
N ASN A 46 -6.69 8.78 -12.43
CA ASN A 46 -7.09 8.72 -13.83
C ASN A 46 -5.83 8.57 -14.71
N LEU A 47 -5.55 7.36 -15.16
CA LEU A 47 -4.52 7.04 -16.16
C LEU A 47 -4.94 7.63 -17.52
N ALA A 48 -4.92 8.95 -17.65
CA ALA A 48 -5.27 9.66 -18.88
C ALA A 48 -4.18 9.54 -19.96
N SER A 49 -3.04 8.88 -19.67
CA SER A 49 -1.96 8.71 -20.63
C SER A 49 -1.98 7.32 -21.26
N PRO A 50 -2.08 7.21 -22.59
CA PRO A 50 -2.02 5.94 -23.30
C PRO A 50 -0.58 5.41 -23.21
N GLY A 51 -0.32 4.53 -22.25
CA GLY A 51 1.01 3.93 -22.03
C GLY A 51 1.29 3.53 -20.59
N ASN A 52 0.55 4.07 -19.62
CA ASN A 52 0.77 3.75 -18.21
C ASN A 52 -0.15 2.58 -17.82
N VAL A 53 0.39 1.38 -17.75
CA VAL A 53 -0.30 0.20 -17.19
C VAL A 53 -0.33 0.37 -15.67
N LEU A 54 -1.51 0.26 -15.07
CA LEU A 54 -1.62 0.20 -13.61
C LEU A 54 -0.85 -1.02 -13.10
N PRO A 55 0.08 -0.89 -12.14
CA PRO A 55 0.75 -2.07 -11.60
C PRO A 55 -0.27 -2.97 -10.94
N SER A 56 -0.13 -4.27 -11.16
CA SER A 56 -0.96 -5.26 -10.52
C SER A 56 -0.61 -5.39 -9.05
N VAL A 57 -1.53 -5.93 -8.25
CA VAL A 57 -1.26 -6.29 -6.84
C VAL A 57 0.02 -7.12 -6.70
N LYS A 58 0.33 -8.00 -7.67
CA LYS A 58 1.55 -8.82 -7.65
C LYS A 58 2.82 -7.99 -7.78
N ASP A 59 2.78 -6.92 -8.56
CA ASP A 59 3.93 -6.02 -8.73
C ASP A 59 4.21 -5.29 -7.42
N PHE A 60 3.15 -4.89 -6.71
CA PHE A 60 3.23 -4.31 -5.37
C PHE A 60 3.74 -5.31 -4.34
N GLU A 61 3.21 -6.53 -4.31
CA GLU A 61 3.65 -7.58 -3.39
C GLU A 61 5.12 -7.96 -3.61
N ALA A 62 5.59 -7.97 -4.86
CA ALA A 62 6.99 -8.27 -5.18
C ALA A 62 7.95 -7.21 -4.61
N GLU A 63 7.60 -5.93 -4.70
CA GLU A 63 8.45 -4.85 -4.19
C GLU A 63 8.31 -4.66 -2.68
N LEU A 64 7.07 -4.69 -2.18
CA LEU A 64 6.75 -4.45 -0.78
C LEU A 64 6.92 -5.69 0.09
N GLY A 65 7.15 -6.88 -0.48
CA GLY A 65 7.15 -8.16 0.24
C GLY A 65 8.05 -8.19 1.47
N ARG A 66 9.24 -7.57 1.41
CA ARG A 66 10.13 -7.47 2.59
C ARG A 66 9.54 -6.61 3.70
N GLU A 67 8.87 -5.51 3.33
CA GLU A 67 8.20 -4.64 4.28
C GLU A 67 6.96 -5.33 4.86
N LEU A 68 6.13 -5.95 4.01
CA LEU A 68 4.95 -6.71 4.45
C LEU A 68 5.31 -7.82 5.46
N GLU A 69 6.38 -8.58 5.21
CA GLU A 69 6.83 -9.62 6.14
C GLU A 69 7.40 -9.02 7.44
N HIS A 70 8.14 -7.91 7.35
CA HIS A 70 8.60 -7.19 8.53
C HIS A 70 7.43 -6.72 9.40
N LEU A 71 6.39 -6.19 8.77
CA LEU A 71 5.16 -5.80 9.45
C LEU A 71 4.52 -7.01 10.13
N ARG A 72 4.37 -8.13 9.42
CA ARG A 72 3.83 -9.36 9.99
C ARG A 72 4.59 -9.77 11.25
N MET A 73 5.91 -9.72 11.23
CA MET A 73 6.74 -10.10 12.39
C MET A 73 6.64 -9.11 13.56
N VAL A 74 6.51 -7.80 13.30
CA VAL A 74 6.51 -6.75 14.33
C VAL A 74 5.13 -6.52 14.95
N PHE A 75 4.08 -6.62 14.14
CA PHE A 75 2.69 -6.37 14.53
C PHE A 75 1.94 -7.66 14.89
N GLN A 76 2.43 -8.82 14.45
CA GLN A 76 1.71 -10.09 14.52
C GLN A 76 0.35 -10.03 13.80
N GLU A 77 0.21 -9.12 12.84
CA GLU A 77 -0.97 -8.93 12.01
C GLU A 77 -0.56 -8.88 10.54
N ARG A 78 -1.46 -9.31 9.65
CA ARG A 78 -1.21 -9.24 8.21
C ARG A 78 -1.52 -7.84 7.70
N LEU A 79 -0.68 -7.35 6.79
CA LEU A 79 -1.00 -6.22 5.92
C LEU A 79 -1.22 -6.78 4.52
N SER A 80 -2.43 -6.66 3.98
CA SER A 80 -2.73 -6.95 2.57
C SER A 80 -2.72 -5.66 1.74
N ILE A 81 -2.61 -5.81 0.43
CA ILE A 81 -2.63 -4.70 -0.52
C ILE A 81 -3.89 -4.86 -1.37
N ASP A 82 -4.63 -3.78 -1.53
CA ASP A 82 -5.73 -3.68 -2.47
C ASP A 82 -5.48 -2.51 -3.42
N VAL A 83 -5.76 -2.70 -4.70
CA VAL A 83 -5.53 -1.69 -5.74
C VAL A 83 -6.87 -1.39 -6.39
N THR A 84 -7.33 -0.16 -6.24
CA THR A 84 -8.60 0.32 -6.79
C THR A 84 -8.35 1.38 -7.85
N SER A 85 -9.23 1.48 -8.85
CA SER A 85 -9.21 2.56 -9.81
C SER A 85 -10.28 3.60 -9.46
N SER A 86 -9.93 4.87 -9.57
CA SER A 86 -10.89 5.98 -9.50
C SER A 86 -12.03 5.71 -10.51
N THR A 87 -13.21 5.33 -10.01
CA THR A 87 -14.39 5.22 -10.88
C THR A 87 -14.94 6.63 -10.97
N SER A 88 -14.63 7.33 -12.06
CA SER A 88 -15.23 8.63 -12.38
C SER A 88 -16.75 8.50 -12.31
N SER A 89 -17.34 9.06 -11.27
CA SER A 89 -18.80 9.18 -11.08
C SER A 89 -19.33 10.40 -11.82
#